data_AF-A0A3D5U6X6-F1
#
_entry.id   AF-A0A3D5U6X6-F1
#
_cell.length_a   1.000
_cell.length_b   1.000
_cell.length_c   1.000
_cell.angle_alpha   90.00
_cell.angle_beta   90.00
_cell.angle_gamma   90.00
#
_symmetry.space_group_name_H-M   'P 1'
#
loop_
_entity.id
_entity.type
_entity.pdbx_description
1 polymer ?
#
loop_
_entity_poly.entity_id
_entity_poly.type
_entity_poly.pdbx_seq_one_letter_code
_entity_poly.pdbx_strand_id
1 'polypeptide(L)' 'MLPELGMLLSAVNAPEASFKEYASAILNDNCLHKRSTSNRERTLDNLRILYGLDDMNTVFRILKTLWKKDPDSLPL' A
#
# COMPACT_ATOMS: atom_id res chain seq x y z
N MET A 1 1.75 0.25 10.89
CA MET A 1 2.36 -0.92 10.24
C MET A 1 2.19 -2.09 11.19
N LEU A 2 1.93 -3.32 10.76
CA LEU A 2 1.61 -3.81 9.41
C LEU A 2 0.24 -3.40 8.79
N PRO A 3 -0.88 -3.21 9.55
CA PRO A 3 -2.26 -3.13 9.04
C PRO A 3 -2.55 -2.15 7.89
N GLU A 4 -1.83 -1.03 7.82
CA GLU A 4 -1.95 -0.05 6.73
C GLU A 4 -1.62 -0.63 5.36
N LEU A 5 -0.72 -1.61 5.26
CA LEU A 5 -0.46 -2.30 4.00
C LEU A 5 -1.68 -3.12 3.56
N GLY A 6 -2.27 -3.89 4.48
CA GLY A 6 -3.50 -4.66 4.22
C GLY A 6 -4.69 -3.77 3.84
N MET A 7 -4.88 -2.64 4.53
CA MET A 7 -5.90 -1.64 4.17
C MET A 7 -5.66 -1.04 2.78
N LEU A 8 -4.40 -0.69 2.45
CA LEU A 8 -4.05 -0.14 1.13
C LEU A 8 -4.31 -1.15 0.01
N LEU A 9 -3.87 -2.40 0.18
CA LEU A 9 -4.05 -3.46 -0.83
C LEU A 9 -5.52 -3.84 -1.01
N SER A 10 -6.34 -3.71 0.04
CA SER A 10 -7.80 -3.88 -0.02
C SER A 10 -8.48 -2.72 -0.77
N ALA A 11 -8.02 -1.48 -0.54
CA ALA A 11 -8.55 -0.29 -1.21
C ALA A 11 -8.16 -0.22 -2.70
N VAL A 12 -6.93 -0.61 -3.04
CA VAL A 12 -6.37 -0.55 -4.40
C VAL A 12 -6.26 -1.95 -4.99
N ASN A 13 -7.40 -2.55 -5.32
CA ASN A 13 -7.49 -3.89 -5.92
C ASN A 13 -7.26 -3.90 -7.44
N ALA A 14 -6.29 -3.13 -7.94
CA ALA A 14 -5.86 -3.19 -9.33
C ALA A 14 -4.63 -4.12 -9.46
N PRO A 15 -4.54 -4.99 -10.50
CA PRO A 15 -3.38 -5.87 -10.68
C PRO A 15 -2.07 -5.08 -10.81
N GLU A 16 -2.05 -4.08 -11.69
CA GLU A 16 -0.86 -3.32 -12.10
C GLU A 16 -0.92 -1.85 -11.63
N ALA A 17 -1.53 -1.59 -10.46
CA ALA A 17 -1.58 -0.23 -9.90
C ALA A 17 -0.19 0.39 -9.78
N SER A 18 -0.05 1.58 -10.35
CA SER A 18 1.14 2.41 -10.26
C SER A 18 1.31 3.05 -8.88
N PHE A 19 2.51 3.53 -8.56
CA PHE A 19 2.74 4.32 -7.35
C PHE A 19 1.80 5.53 -7.22
N LYS A 20 1.36 6.13 -8.34
CA LYS A 20 0.43 7.27 -8.34
C LYS A 20 -0.96 6.90 -7.83
N GLU A 21 -1.45 5.70 -8.14
CA GLU A 21 -2.75 5.22 -7.65
C GLU A 21 -2.69 4.94 -6.15
N TYR A 22 -1.62 4.29 -5.66
CA TYR A 22 -1.40 4.12 -4.22
C TYR A 22 -1.26 5.45 -3.47
N ALA A 23 -0.52 6.41 -4.05
CA ALA A 23 -0.39 7.75 -3.49
C ALA A 23 -1.73 8.50 -3.43
N SER A 24 -2.56 8.42 -4.48
CA SER A 24 -3.90 9.02 -4.47
C SER A 24 -4.79 8.41 -3.38
N ALA A 25 -4.84 7.07 -3.30
CA ALA A 25 -5.64 6.37 -2.30
C ALA A 25 -5.27 6.76 -0.86
N ILE A 26 -3.98 7.04 -0.60
CA ILE A 26 -3.51 7.45 0.73
C ILE A 26 -3.75 8.94 0.99
N LEU A 27 -3.38 9.81 0.04
CA LEU A 27 -3.38 11.26 0.26
C LEU A 27 -4.76 11.90 0.05
N ASN A 28 -5.43 11.55 -1.04
CA ASN A 28 -6.69 12.13 -1.47
C ASN A 28 -7.86 11.40 -0.81
N ASP A 29 -7.94 10.09 -1.02
CA ASP A 29 -9.08 9.26 -0.59
C ASP A 29 -8.99 8.86 0.89
N ASN A 30 -7.84 9.07 1.53
CA ASN A 30 -7.55 8.77 2.94
C ASN A 30 -7.96 7.35 3.35
N CYS A 31 -7.73 6.35 2.50
CA CYS A 31 -8.13 4.95 2.74
C CYS A 31 -7.56 4.35 4.04
N LEU A 32 -6.49 4.94 4.57
CA LEU A 32 -5.82 4.55 5.83
C LEU A 32 -6.38 5.29 7.06
N HIS A 33 -7.47 6.05 6.91
CA HIS A 33 -8.20 6.77 7.96
C HIS A 33 -7.31 7.66 8.85
N LYS A 34 -6.32 8.33 8.26
CA LYS A 34 -5.37 9.18 9.00
C LYS A 34 -5.99 10.55 9.30
N ARG A 35 -5.79 11.02 10.54
CA ARG A 35 -6.41 12.25 11.08
C ARG A 35 -5.96 13.55 10.40
N SER A 36 -4.72 13.62 9.90
CA SER A 36 -4.14 14.81 9.26
C SER A 36 -3.49 14.46 7.93
N THR A 37 -3.36 15.44 7.03
CA THR A 37 -2.61 15.31 5.77
C THR A 37 -1.16 14.90 6.00
N SER A 38 -0.49 15.52 6.98
CA SER A 38 0.88 15.16 7.38
C SER A 38 1.05 13.71 7.82
N ASN A 39 0.03 13.11 8.43
CA ASN A 39 0.05 11.69 8.77
C ASN A 39 -0.21 10.79 7.54
N ARG A 40 -0.93 11.25 6.51
CA ARG A 40 -1.07 10.53 5.24
C ARG A 40 0.26 10.51 4.49
N GLU A 41 0.91 11.67 4.34
CA GLU A 41 2.23 11.85 3.73
C GLU A 41 3.28 10.95 4.40
N ARG A 42 3.44 11.07 5.73
CA ARG A 42 4.38 10.23 6.50
C ARG A 42 4.07 8.73 6.37
N THR A 43 2.80 8.34 6.24
CA THR A 43 2.43 6.93 6.05
C THR A 43 2.76 6.45 4.64
N LEU A 44 2.54 7.27 3.61
CA LEU A 44 2.94 7.00 2.22
C LEU A 44 4.46 6.80 2.13
N ASP A 45 5.25 7.71 2.70
CA ASP A 45 6.71 7.62 2.70
C ASP A 45 7.19 6.33 3.39
N ASN A 46 6.66 6.02 4.58
CA ASN A 46 7.02 4.79 5.29
C ASN A 46 6.64 3.53 4.51
N LEU A 47 5.45 3.48 3.90
CA LEU A 47 5.03 2.32 3.09
C LEU A 47 5.89 2.18 1.82
N ARG A 48 6.25 3.30 1.19
CA ARG A 48 7.15 3.33 0.02
C ARG A 48 8.56 2.85 0.38
N ILE A 49 9.10 3.28 1.52
CA ILE A 49 10.44 2.86 1.99
C ILE A 49 10.46 1.37 2.33
N LEU A 50 9.44 0.85 3.02
CA LEU A 50 9.42 -0.54 3.50
C LEU A 50 9.03 -1.57 2.43
N TYR A 51 8.06 -1.23 1.57
CA TYR A 51 7.45 -2.19 0.65
C TYR A 51 7.61 -1.81 -0.83
N GLY A 52 8.10 -0.61 -1.14
CA GLY A 52 8.37 -0.16 -2.50
C GLY A 52 7.14 -0.19 -3.41
N LEU A 53 6.05 0.47 -2.96
CA LEU A 53 4.68 0.55 -3.53
C LEU A 53 4.57 0.93 -5.03
N ASP A 54 5.18 0.18 -5.93
CA ASP A 54 5.17 0.44 -7.38
C ASP A 54 5.15 -0.91 -8.11
N ASP A 55 4.33 -1.06 -9.15
CA ASP A 55 4.31 -2.29 -9.93
C ASP A 55 5.64 -2.56 -10.67
N MET A 56 6.40 -1.51 -10.98
CA MET A 56 7.76 -1.64 -11.52
C MET A 56 8.71 -2.39 -10.57
N ASN A 57 8.39 -2.45 -9.26
CA ASN A 57 9.12 -3.24 -8.28
C ASN A 57 8.60 -4.68 -8.24
N THR A 58 9.38 -5.61 -8.78
CA THR A 58 9.07 -7.05 -8.77
C THR A 58 8.87 -7.63 -7.36
N VAL A 59 9.56 -7.12 -6.33
CA VAL A 59 9.36 -7.57 -4.94
C VAL A 59 7.96 -7.21 -4.45
N PHE A 60 7.51 -5.98 -4.76
CA PHE A 60 6.16 -5.53 -4.42
C PHE A 60 5.09 -6.30 -5.21
N ARG A 61 5.31 -6.60 -6.49
CA ARG A 61 4.43 -7.51 -7.27
C ARG A 61 4.28 -8.88 -6.63
N ILE A 62 5.38 -9.48 -6.18
CA ILE A 62 5.35 -10.79 -5.50
C ILE A 62 4.57 -10.66 -4.19
N LEU A 63 4.82 -9.63 -3.38
CA LEU A 63 4.07 -9.36 -2.15
C LEU A 63 2.55 -9.23 -2.41
N LYS A 64 2.14 -8.44 -3.42
CA LYS A 64 0.72 -8.33 -3.84
C LYS A 64 0.14 -9.68 -4.25
N THR A 65 0.92 -10.49 -4.97
CA THR A 65 0.48 -11.80 -5.49
C THR A 65 0.32 -12.82 -4.37
N LEU A 66 1.19 -12.79 -3.35
CA LEU A 66 1.06 -13.61 -2.16
C LEU A 66 -0.16 -13.18 -1.34
N TRP A 67 -0.29 -11.89 -1.04
CA TRP A 67 -1.43 -11.35 -0.29
C TRP A 67 -2.79 -11.64 -0.93
N LYS A 68 -2.88 -11.60 -2.28
CA LYS A 68 -4.11 -11.97 -3.01
C LYS A 68 -4.46 -13.45 -2.93
N LYS A 69 -3.49 -14.34 -2.66
CA LYS A 69 -3.72 -15.78 -2.45
C LYS A 69 -4.04 -16.10 -1.00
N ASP A 70 -3.37 -15.42 -0.08
CA ASP A 70 -3.47 -15.60 1.35
C ASP A 70 -3.21 -14.25 2.05
N PRO A 71 -4.23 -13.58 2.61
CA PRO A 71 -4.06 -12.30 3.28
C PRO A 71 -3.11 -12.34 4.49
N ASP A 72 -2.93 -13.52 5.11
CA ASP A 72 -2.02 -13.71 6.24
C ASP A 72 -0.55 -13.88 5.80
N SER A 73 -0.28 -13.92 4.49
CA SER A 73 1.08 -14.02 3.93
C SER A 73 1.89 -12.72 3.99
N LEU A 74 1.41 -11.67 4.66
CA LEU A 74 2.15 -10.43 4.81
C LEU A 74 3.35 -10.62 5.75
N PRO A 75 4.45 -9.87 5.57
CA PRO A 75 5.62 -10.00 6.44
C PRO A 75 5.27 -9.64 7.90
N LEU A 76 5.67 -10.52 8.83
CA LEU A 76 5.51 -10.38 10.28
C LEU A 76 6.29 -9.18 10.84
#